data_AF-A0A523NTP9-F1
#
_entry.id   AF-A0A523NTP9-F1
#
_cell.length_a   1.000
_cell.length_b   1.000
_cell.length_c   1.000
_cell.angle_alpha   90.00
_cell.angle_beta   90.00
_cell.angle_gamma   90.00
#
_symmetry.space_group_name_H-M   'P 1'
#
loop_
_entity.id
_entity.type
_entity.pdbx_description
1 polymer ?
#
loop_
_entity_poly.entity_id
_entity_poly.type
_entity_poly.pdbx_seq_one_letter_code
_entity_poly.pdbx_strand_id
1 'polypeptide(L)' 'MDWMKVGSALLLVAMMIFVWPAAKRMMTESPAAEQGDWRSAILPILAVIGFVVLLMWLV' A
#
# COMPACT_ATOMS: atom_id res chain seq x y z
N MET A 1 25.47 7.31 19.42
CA MET A 1 24.59 7.44 18.23
C MET A 1 25.24 6.60 17.14
N ASP A 2 24.57 5.57 16.65
CA ASP A 2 25.12 4.76 15.55
C ASP A 2 25.01 5.60 14.27
N TRP A 3 26.15 6.06 13.74
CA TRP A 3 26.21 6.90 12.55
C TRP A 3 25.50 6.27 11.35
N MET A 4 25.42 4.93 11.31
CA MET A 4 24.66 4.20 10.30
C MET A 4 23.16 4.47 10.39
N LYS A 5 22.60 4.57 11.60
CA LYS A 5 21.16 4.90 11.81
C LYS A 5 20.83 6.31 11.35
N VAL A 6 21.75 7.25 11.56
CA VAL A 6 21.58 8.64 11.13
C VAL A 6 21.69 8.74 9.61
N GLY A 7 22.69 8.07 9.01
CA GLY A 7 22.86 8.04 7.57
C GLY A 7 21.69 7.38 6.83
N SER A 8 21.19 6.24 7.33
CA SER A 8 20.04 5.56 6.74
C SER A 8 18.75 6.38 6.89
N ALA A 9 18.54 7.04 8.03
CA ALA A 9 17.40 7.94 8.23
C ALA A 9 17.42 9.11 7.24
N LEU A 10 18.58 9.75 7.03
CA LEU A 10 18.72 10.82 6.04
C LEU A 10 18.46 10.32 4.61
N LEU A 11 18.96 9.14 4.27
CA LEU A 11 18.68 8.51 2.97
C LEU A 11 17.18 8.23 2.77
N LEU A 12 16.49 7.73 3.78
CA LEU A 12 15.04 7.49 3.72
C LEU A 12 14.26 8.79 3.52
N VAL A 13 14.64 9.86 4.23
CA VAL A 13 14.03 11.19 4.05
C VAL A 13 14.29 11.72 2.64
N ALA A 14 15.53 11.61 2.15
CA ALA A 14 15.89 12.02 0.80
C ALA A 14 15.11 11.24 -0.27
N MET A 15 14.96 9.92 -0.09
CA MET A 15 14.14 9.07 -0.96
C MET A 15 12.68 9.49 -0.93
N MET A 16 12.13 9.81 0.25
CA MET A 16 10.75 10.30 0.37
C MET A 16 10.53 11.58 -0.42
N ILE A 17 11.45 12.55 -0.30
CA ILE A 17 11.40 13.81 -1.06
C ILE A 17 11.53 13.54 -2.57
N PHE A 18 12.38 12.59 -2.98
CA PHE A 18 12.57 12.24 -4.38
C PHE A 18 11.32 11.58 -5.01
N VAL A 19 10.65 10.71 -4.27
CA VAL A 19 9.43 10.00 -4.75
C VAL A 19 8.17 10.88 -4.62
N TRP A 20 8.17 11.84 -3.68
CA TRP A 20 7.06 12.75 -3.41
C TRP A 20 6.39 13.38 -4.65
N PRO A 21 7.11 13.96 -5.63
CA PRO A 21 6.46 14.57 -6.79
C PRO A 21 5.67 13.55 -7.62
N ALA A 22 6.21 12.35 -7.83
CA ALA A 22 5.52 11.29 -8.55
C ALA A 22 4.33 10.77 -7.76
N ALA A 23 4.48 10.58 -6.45
CA ALA A 23 3.40 10.17 -5.56
C ALA A 23 2.26 11.21 -5.54
N LYS A 24 2.60 12.49 -5.41
CA LYS A 24 1.63 13.60 -5.47
C LYS A 24 0.88 13.58 -6.79
N ARG A 25 1.59 13.41 -7.92
CA ARG A 25 0.99 13.31 -9.24
C ARG A 25 -0.02 12.16 -9.30
N MET A 26 0.35 10.97 -8.84
CA MET A 26 -0.55 9.82 -8.79
C MET A 26 -1.77 10.11 -7.92
N MET A 27 -1.60 10.71 -6.74
CA MET A 27 -2.73 11.05 -5.86
C MET A 27 -3.68 12.09 -6.46
N THR A 28 -3.17 13.05 -7.25
CA THR A 28 -4.01 14.12 -7.83
C THR A 28 -4.57 13.80 -9.21
N GLU A 29 -3.86 13.00 -10.00
CA GLU A 29 -4.24 12.65 -11.38
C GLU A 29 -4.94 11.29 -11.46
N SER A 30 -4.93 10.48 -10.39
CA SER A 30 -5.71 9.25 -10.36
C SER A 30 -7.22 9.55 -10.44
N PRO A 31 -7.98 8.76 -11.21
CA PRO A 31 -9.44 8.84 -11.20
C PRO A 31 -9.96 8.74 -9.77
N ALA A 32 -10.88 9.62 -9.39
CA ALA A 32 -11.58 9.48 -8.13
C ALA A 32 -12.31 8.13 -8.13
N ALA A 33 -12.28 7.44 -6.99
CA ALA A 33 -12.98 6.17 -6.86
C ALA A 33 -14.46 6.38 -7.18
N GLU A 34 -14.96 5.71 -8.20
CA GLU A 34 -16.36 5.81 -8.62
C GLU A 34 -17.24 4.90 -7.76
N GLN A 35 -18.55 5.16 -7.77
CA GLN A 35 -19.52 4.28 -7.14
C GLN A 35 -19.53 2.92 -7.87
N GLY A 36 -18.75 1.96 -7.38
CA GLY A 36 -18.59 0.65 -7.99
C GLY A 36 -17.21 0.02 -7.78
N ASP A 37 -16.16 0.84 -7.64
CA ASP A 37 -14.78 0.35 -7.44
C ASP A 37 -14.63 -0.41 -6.12
N TRP A 38 -15.30 0.06 -5.07
CA TRP A 38 -15.35 -0.65 -3.81
C TRP A 38 -16.10 -1.98 -3.92
N ARG A 39 -17.09 -2.06 -4.80
CA ARG A 39 -17.86 -3.28 -5.01
C ARG A 39 -17.07 -4.32 -5.80
N SER A 40 -16.22 -3.90 -6.73
CA SER A 40 -15.30 -4.82 -7.43
C SER A 40 -14.19 -5.34 -6.49
N ALA A 41 -13.76 -4.55 -5.51
CA ALA A 41 -12.80 -4.97 -4.48
C ALA A 41 -13.36 -5.99 -3.46
N ILE A 42 -14.69 -6.06 -3.28
CA ILE A 42 -15.31 -7.01 -2.35
C ILE A 42 -15.03 -8.47 -2.73
N LEU A 43 -15.08 -8.80 -4.02
CA LEU A 43 -14.88 -10.17 -4.48
C LEU A 43 -13.48 -10.72 -4.13
N PRO A 44 -12.36 -10.04 -4.47
CA PRO A 44 -11.03 -10.52 -4.08
C PRO A 44 -10.83 -10.52 -2.56
N ILE A 45 -11.39 -9.57 -1.82
CA ILE A 45 -11.31 -9.56 -0.35
C ILE A 45 -12.01 -10.79 0.24
N LEU A 46 -13.22 -11.09 -0.20
CA LEU A 46 -13.96 -12.27 0.25
C LEU A 46 -13.26 -13.57 -0.15
N ALA A 47 -12.63 -13.61 -1.32
CA ALA A 47 -11.84 -14.76 -1.74
C ALA A 47 -10.65 -15.03 -0.80
N VAL A 48 -9.91 -13.98 -0.40
CA VAL A 48 -8.81 -14.11 0.56
C VAL A 48 -9.31 -14.55 1.92
N ILE A 49 -10.39 -13.96 2.42
CA ILE A 49 -11.00 -14.35 3.71
C ILE A 49 -11.44 -15.83 3.65
N GLY A 50 -12.14 -16.23 2.59
CA GLY A 50 -12.60 -17.61 2.39
C GLY A 50 -11.44 -18.60 2.31
N PHE A 51 -10.35 -18.23 1.63
CA PHE A 51 -9.14 -19.04 1.56
C PHE A 51 -8.51 -19.24 2.94
N VAL A 52 -8.37 -18.18 3.74
CA VAL A 52 -7.85 -18.27 5.11
C VAL A 52 -8.74 -19.15 5.99
N VAL A 53 -10.07 -19.02 5.89
CA VAL A 53 -11.01 -19.87 6.63
C VAL A 53 -10.89 -21.34 6.23
N LEU A 54 -10.76 -21.63 4.94
CA LEU A 54 -10.56 -22.99 4.44
C LEU A 54 -9.26 -23.60 5.01
N LEU A 55 -8.17 -22.82 5.03
CA LEU A 55 -6.91 -23.26 5.63
C LEU A 55 -7.04 -23.55 7.12
N MET A 56 -7.74 -22.68 7.87
CA MET A 56 -8.00 -22.92 9.30
C MET A 56 -8.81 -24.18 9.58
N TRP A 57 -9.61 -24.64 8.62
CA TRP A 57 -10.41 -25.87 8.77
C TRP A 57 -9.64 -27.14 8.40
N LEU A 58 -8.60 -27.02 7.57
CA LEU A 58 -7.75 -28.12 7.14
C LEU A 58 -6.63 -28.45 8.15
N VAL A 59 -6.20 -27.45 8.93
CA VAL A 59 -5.19 -27.56 9.99
C VAL A 59 -5.83 -27.98 11.31
#